data_AF-A0AAE7HZQ7-F1
#
_entry.id   AF-A0AAE7HZQ7-F1
#
_cell.length_a   1.000
_cell.length_b   1.000
_cell.length_c   1.000
_cell.angle_alpha   90.00
_cell.angle_beta   90.00
_cell.angle_gamma   90.00
#
_symmetry.space_group_name_H-M   'P 1'
#
loop_
_entity.id
_entity.type
_entity.pdbx_description
1 polymer ?
#
loop_
_entity_poly.entity_id
_entity_poly.type
_entity_poly.pdbx_seq_one_letter_code
_entity_poly.pdbx_strand_id
1 'polypeptide(L)'
;MNRKLYQLVRKVYWKLPFSDETKEAIVGRVRRAIRNAKQQPNSTANDFVDTTKDDYIHQILSSAKPASSEYVAESMDHFERKEGDAKIIAYYLTQFHPNPENDEWWGKGVTEWNNVCRAKPQFVGHSQPRLPGELGFYDLRLKENMLRQVELAKNYGVYGFSFYYYWFDGARLLERPLDLFMSNPDIDFPFSLCWANESWTHRFDGTCGEILMKQSDSVDSYKTFIESVIPYMQDPRYIKVGGKPLLTVYRPSFIPDCKNVLQHWRNKCNEAGVGDIHLVGVKEHTWEHDLLAIGFDAQSEFHPGTLFKHCSDITHSIKFVQPKFEGLVLNSCAE
;
A
#
# COMPACT_ATOMS: atom_id res chain seq x y z
N MET A 1 -15.14 3.45 28.72
CA MET A 1 -15.47 4.88 28.52
C MET A 1 -16.45 4.99 27.36
N ASN A 2 -17.57 5.70 27.54
CA ASN A 2 -18.64 5.77 26.54
C ASN A 2 -18.12 6.40 25.22
N ARG A 3 -18.34 5.74 24.07
CA ARG A 3 -17.71 6.05 22.76
C ARG A 3 -18.01 7.49 22.28
N LYS A 4 -19.19 8.01 22.62
CA LYS A 4 -19.59 9.41 22.36
C LYS A 4 -18.79 10.42 23.20
N LEU A 5 -18.49 10.08 24.45
CA LEU A 5 -17.70 10.92 25.35
C LEU A 5 -16.23 10.99 24.92
N TYR A 6 -15.66 9.87 24.44
CA TYR A 6 -14.30 9.84 23.89
C TYR A 6 -14.14 10.74 22.66
N GLN A 7 -15.09 10.66 21.72
CA GLN A 7 -15.06 11.50 20.52
C GLN A 7 -15.25 12.98 20.83
N LEU A 8 -16.10 13.32 21.81
CA LEU A 8 -16.29 14.70 22.26
C LEU A 8 -15.02 15.25 22.90
N VAL A 9 -14.40 14.51 23.84
CA VAL A 9 -13.15 14.90 24.50
C VAL A 9 -12.02 15.05 23.49
N ARG A 10 -11.91 14.12 22.52
CA ARG A 10 -10.93 14.21 21.43
C ARG A 10 -11.14 15.46 20.58
N LYS A 11 -12.38 15.77 20.19
CA LYS A 11 -12.70 16.94 19.35
C LYS A 11 -12.43 18.26 20.07
N VAL A 12 -12.66 18.32 21.39
CA VAL A 12 -12.36 19.49 22.22
C VAL A 12 -10.85 19.64 22.44
N TYR A 13 -10.15 18.54 22.70
CA TYR A 13 -8.71 18.52 22.95
C TYR A 13 -7.89 19.07 21.76
N TRP A 14 -8.24 18.67 20.54
CA TRP A 14 -7.53 19.14 19.34
C TRP A 14 -7.82 20.62 18.99
N LYS A 15 -8.89 21.19 19.54
CA LYS A 15 -9.22 22.62 19.42
C LYS A 15 -8.54 23.49 20.47
N LEU A 16 -7.80 22.92 21.43
CA LEU A 16 -7.08 23.71 22.43
C LEU A 16 -5.93 24.51 21.79
N PRO A 17 -5.64 25.73 22.27
CA PRO A 17 -4.65 26.64 21.70
C PRO A 17 -3.21 26.27 22.13
N PHE A 18 -2.86 24.98 22.03
CA PHE A 18 -1.51 24.48 22.22
C PHE A 18 -0.88 24.13 20.88
N SER A 19 0.44 24.23 20.77
CA SER A 19 1.17 23.69 19.61
C SER A 19 0.97 22.17 19.51
N ASP A 20 1.03 21.64 18.29
CA ASP A 20 0.78 20.23 18.06
C ASP A 20 1.83 19.34 18.75
N GLU A 21 3.09 19.78 18.84
CA GLU A 21 4.13 19.12 19.66
C GLU A 21 3.74 19.01 21.13
N THR A 22 3.14 20.06 21.70
CA THR A 22 2.70 20.07 23.09
C THR A 22 1.52 19.12 23.30
N LYS A 23 0.60 19.06 22.34
CA LYS A 23 -0.54 18.13 22.38
C LYS A 23 -0.06 16.68 22.29
N GLU A 24 0.86 16.37 21.37
CA GLU A 24 1.42 15.03 21.26
C GLU A 24 2.20 14.61 22.51
N ALA A 25 2.98 15.52 23.10
CA ALA A 25 3.69 15.26 24.35
C ALA A 25 2.73 14.92 25.50
N ILE A 26 1.59 15.62 25.60
CA ILE A 26 0.56 15.37 26.61
C ILE A 26 -0.13 14.02 26.37
N VAL A 27 -0.53 13.70 25.12
CA VAL A 27 -1.11 12.40 24.77
C VAL A 27 -0.14 11.26 25.05
N GLY A 28 1.13 11.43 24.70
CA GLY A 28 2.21 10.48 24.99
C GLY A 28 2.39 10.23 26.49
N ARG A 29 2.37 11.29 27.31
CA ARG A 29 2.43 11.18 28.78
C ARG A 29 1.21 10.47 29.37
N VAL A 30 0.01 10.77 28.90
CA VAL A 30 -1.23 10.11 29.37
C VAL A 30 -1.24 8.63 28.99
N ARG A 31 -0.85 8.27 27.76
CA ARG A 31 -0.68 6.87 27.34
C ARG A 31 0.33 6.13 28.23
N ARG A 32 1.47 6.77 28.52
CA ARG A 32 2.51 6.21 29.41
C ARG A 32 1.99 6.02 30.84
N ALA A 33 1.23 6.96 31.38
CA ALA A 33 0.66 6.86 32.73
C ALA A 33 -0.38 5.74 32.84
N ILE A 34 -1.27 5.61 31.84
CA ILE A 34 -2.26 4.52 31.78
C ILE A 34 -1.57 3.16 31.66
N ARG A 35 -0.46 3.08 30.92
CA ARG A 35 0.34 1.85 30.80
C ARG A 35 1.03 1.48 32.11
N ASN A 36 1.66 2.45 32.76
CA ASN A 36 2.32 2.22 34.05
C ASN A 36 1.31 1.83 35.15
N ALA A 37 0.08 2.35 35.10
CA ALA A 37 -1.00 1.94 36.01
C ALA A 37 -1.49 0.50 35.75
N LYS A 38 -1.28 -0.05 34.54
CA LYS A 38 -1.57 -1.46 34.20
C LYS A 38 -0.41 -2.41 34.47
N GLN A 39 0.81 -1.90 34.65
CA GLN A 39 2.00 -2.66 35.00
C GLN A 39 2.33 -2.46 36.48
N GLN A 40 1.67 -3.19 37.38
CA GLN A 40 2.29 -3.50 38.67
C GLN A 40 3.20 -4.73 38.51
N PRO A 41 4.41 -4.71 39.10
CA PRO A 41 5.46 -5.68 38.78
C PRO A 41 5.44 -6.88 39.73
N ASN A 42 5.30 -8.09 39.20
CA ASN A 42 5.90 -9.27 39.83
C ASN A 42 7.34 -9.37 39.31
N SER A 43 8.25 -8.67 39.99
CA SER A 43 9.68 -8.77 39.76
C SER A 43 10.24 -10.03 40.40
N THR A 44 10.62 -11.01 39.58
CA THR A 44 11.79 -11.84 39.88
C THR A 44 12.76 -11.62 38.73
N ALA A 45 13.85 -10.92 39.04
CA ALA A 45 14.99 -10.80 38.17
C ALA A 45 15.61 -12.20 38.05
N ASN A 46 15.33 -12.87 36.93
CA ASN A 46 16.15 -13.99 36.54
C ASN A 46 17.29 -13.44 35.67
N ASP A 47 18.49 -13.48 36.23
CA ASP A 47 19.74 -13.46 35.49
C ASP A 47 19.79 -14.69 34.57
N PHE A 48 19.18 -14.58 33.39
CA PHE A 48 19.44 -15.47 32.27
C PHE A 48 20.36 -14.74 31.29
N VAL A 49 21.42 -15.43 30.87
CA VAL A 49 22.38 -15.00 29.85
C VAL A 49 21.64 -14.33 28.67
N ASP A 50 22.09 -13.14 28.25
CA ASP A 50 21.46 -12.31 27.21
C ASP A 50 21.65 -12.89 25.80
N THR A 51 21.20 -14.12 25.57
CA THR A 51 21.32 -14.88 24.31
C THR A 51 20.72 -14.14 23.11
N THR A 52 19.78 -13.21 23.35
CA THR A 52 19.13 -12.45 22.27
C THR A 52 20.03 -11.51 21.50
N LYS A 53 21.13 -11.01 22.08
CA LYS A 53 22.07 -10.17 21.32
C LYS A 53 22.94 -11.00 20.40
N ASP A 54 23.45 -12.12 20.89
CA ASP A 54 24.26 -13.03 20.10
C ASP A 54 23.42 -13.66 18.98
N ASP A 55 22.18 -14.07 19.27
CA ASP A 55 21.24 -14.57 18.27
C ASP A 55 20.92 -13.51 17.19
N TYR A 56 20.74 -12.25 17.59
CA TYR A 56 20.51 -11.15 16.66
C TYR A 56 21.76 -10.86 15.80
N ILE A 57 22.94 -10.79 16.41
CA ILE A 57 24.21 -10.60 15.69
C ILE A 57 24.39 -11.76 14.70
N HIS A 58 24.17 -12.99 15.13
CA HIS A 58 24.24 -14.16 14.29
C HIS A 58 23.22 -14.10 13.13
N GLN A 59 21.97 -13.68 13.37
CA GLN A 59 20.99 -13.47 12.30
C GLN A 59 21.48 -12.43 11.28
N ILE A 60 22.00 -11.29 11.73
CA ILE A 60 22.49 -10.23 10.84
C ILE A 60 23.70 -10.72 10.03
N LEU A 61 24.69 -11.32 10.68
CA LEU A 61 25.91 -11.80 10.02
C LEU A 61 25.64 -12.97 9.08
N SER A 62 24.57 -13.72 9.34
CA SER A 62 24.16 -14.86 8.52
C SER A 62 23.01 -14.54 7.56
N SER A 63 22.68 -13.26 7.38
CA SER A 63 21.65 -12.82 6.42
C SER A 63 22.05 -13.05 4.95
N ALA A 64 23.35 -13.24 4.67
CA ALA A 64 23.86 -13.62 3.35
C ALA A 64 23.73 -15.13 3.04
N LYS A 65 22.88 -15.86 3.78
CA LYS A 65 22.67 -17.30 3.61
C LYS A 65 22.04 -17.63 2.24
N PRO A 66 22.18 -18.90 1.78
CA PRO A 66 21.56 -19.39 0.56
C PRO A 66 20.04 -19.26 0.59
N ALA A 67 19.43 -19.41 -0.59
CA ALA A 67 18.00 -19.29 -0.81
C ALA A 67 17.16 -20.00 0.27
N SER A 68 16.10 -19.33 0.73
CA SER A 68 15.13 -19.88 1.69
C SER A 68 14.59 -21.23 1.23
N SER A 69 14.15 -22.09 2.15
CA SER A 69 13.40 -23.30 1.80
C SER A 69 12.10 -23.00 1.05
N GLU A 70 11.59 -21.76 1.15
CA GLU A 70 10.43 -21.26 0.41
C GLU A 70 10.79 -20.70 -0.97
N TYR A 71 12.07 -20.61 -1.32
CA TYR A 71 12.48 -20.08 -2.62
C TYR A 71 12.10 -21.05 -3.72
N VAL A 72 11.36 -20.53 -4.70
CA VAL A 72 11.04 -21.24 -5.94
C VAL A 72 12.08 -20.84 -6.98
N ALA A 73 12.81 -21.83 -7.49
CA ALA A 73 13.80 -21.60 -8.54
C ALA A 73 13.13 -21.17 -9.83
N GLU A 74 13.86 -20.40 -10.64
CA GLU A 74 13.39 -19.94 -11.92
C GLU A 74 12.93 -21.09 -12.82
N SER A 75 11.67 -21.01 -13.26
CA SER A 75 11.13 -21.83 -14.33
C SER A 75 11.29 -21.09 -15.65
N MET A 76 11.80 -21.78 -16.67
CA MET A 76 11.76 -21.31 -18.07
C MET A 76 10.42 -21.63 -18.74
N ASP A 77 9.63 -22.52 -18.14
CA ASP A 77 8.31 -22.87 -18.64
C ASP A 77 7.30 -21.79 -18.24
N HIS A 78 6.50 -21.36 -19.21
CA HIS A 78 5.39 -20.44 -18.97
C HIS A 78 4.23 -21.15 -18.29
N PHE A 79 3.57 -20.47 -17.34
CA PHE A 79 2.35 -21.00 -16.76
C PHE A 79 1.23 -21.05 -17.80
N GLU A 80 0.76 -22.25 -18.11
CA GLU A 80 -0.37 -22.45 -19.01
C GLU A 80 -1.70 -22.28 -18.26
N ARG A 81 -2.33 -21.11 -18.44
CA ARG A 81 -3.63 -20.83 -17.86
C ARG A 81 -4.74 -21.61 -18.57
N LYS A 82 -5.57 -22.30 -17.79
CA LYS A 82 -6.75 -23.02 -18.26
C LYS A 82 -8.01 -22.19 -18.10
N GLU A 83 -9.05 -22.57 -18.84
CA GLU A 83 -10.37 -21.96 -18.67
C GLU A 83 -10.91 -22.24 -17.27
N GLY A 84 -11.40 -21.20 -16.59
CA GLY A 84 -11.85 -21.27 -15.20
C GLY A 84 -10.78 -20.94 -14.14
N ASP A 85 -9.50 -20.85 -14.51
CA ASP A 85 -8.45 -20.46 -13.57
C ASP A 85 -8.62 -19.02 -13.09
N ALA A 86 -8.33 -18.79 -11.81
CA ALA A 86 -8.32 -17.46 -11.23
C ALA A 86 -7.28 -16.55 -11.92
N LYS A 87 -7.68 -15.34 -12.29
CA LYS A 87 -6.78 -14.33 -12.88
C LYS A 87 -6.11 -13.52 -11.77
N ILE A 88 -4.85 -13.82 -11.50
CA ILE A 88 -4.05 -13.11 -10.48
C ILE A 88 -3.59 -11.77 -11.06
N ILE A 89 -4.01 -10.65 -10.47
CA ILE A 89 -3.56 -9.31 -10.84
C ILE A 89 -2.66 -8.77 -9.73
N ALA A 90 -1.42 -8.42 -10.05
CA ALA A 90 -0.49 -7.87 -9.07
C ALA A 90 -0.54 -6.34 -9.07
N TYR A 91 -0.72 -5.73 -7.89
CA TYR A 91 -0.55 -4.27 -7.76
C TYR A 91 0.89 -3.89 -8.08
N TYR A 92 1.05 -2.90 -8.96
CA TYR A 92 2.34 -2.50 -9.51
C TYR A 92 2.69 -1.09 -9.07
N LEU A 93 3.70 -0.99 -8.20
CA LEU A 93 4.20 0.28 -7.66
C LEU A 93 5.25 0.87 -8.58
N THR A 94 5.00 2.10 -9.02
CA THR A 94 5.87 2.80 -9.98
C THR A 94 7.05 3.53 -9.31
N GLN A 95 7.12 3.62 -7.98
CA GLN A 95 8.10 4.43 -7.25
C GLN A 95 9.55 3.86 -7.21
N PHE A 96 9.87 2.83 -8.00
CA PHE A 96 11.23 2.31 -8.18
C PHE A 96 12.01 3.05 -9.28
N HIS A 97 11.91 4.38 -9.27
CA HIS A 97 12.72 5.29 -10.09
C HIS A 97 12.80 6.67 -9.43
N PRO A 98 13.89 7.42 -9.64
CA PRO A 98 13.99 8.81 -9.16
C PRO A 98 13.12 9.74 -10.02
N ASN A 99 12.53 10.76 -9.39
CA ASN A 99 11.76 11.83 -10.03
C ASN A 99 12.00 13.16 -9.28
N PRO A 100 11.73 14.31 -9.92
CA PRO A 100 12.00 15.62 -9.34
C PRO A 100 11.32 15.86 -7.98
N GLU A 101 10.06 15.43 -7.84
CA GLU A 101 9.28 15.64 -6.63
C GLU A 101 9.83 14.86 -5.44
N ASN A 102 10.18 13.59 -5.64
CA ASN A 102 10.83 12.78 -4.61
C ASN A 102 12.24 13.28 -4.29
N ASP A 103 12.98 13.79 -5.29
CA ASP A 103 14.29 14.39 -5.07
C ASP A 103 14.18 15.62 -4.15
N GLU A 104 13.12 16.43 -4.31
CA GLU A 104 12.82 17.58 -3.46
C GLU A 104 12.39 17.17 -2.05
N TRP A 105 11.49 16.19 -1.93
CA TRP A 105 10.89 15.83 -0.64
C TRP A 105 11.76 14.91 0.22
N TRP A 106 12.52 14.00 -0.40
CA TRP A 106 13.22 12.92 0.30
C TRP A 106 14.74 12.96 0.09
N GLY A 107 15.20 13.78 -0.85
CA GLY A 107 16.60 13.89 -1.24
C GLY A 107 16.90 13.17 -2.56
N LYS A 108 17.96 13.64 -3.20
CA LYS A 108 18.33 13.23 -4.56
C LYS A 108 18.53 11.72 -4.69
N GLY A 109 17.85 11.12 -5.67
CA GLY A 109 17.99 9.72 -6.06
C GLY A 109 17.20 8.75 -5.18
N VAL A 110 16.31 9.24 -4.31
CA VAL A 110 15.50 8.37 -3.44
C VAL A 110 14.47 7.59 -4.24
N THR A 111 14.42 6.29 -3.99
CA THR A 111 13.41 5.35 -4.48
C THR A 111 12.95 4.47 -3.32
N GLU A 112 11.97 3.60 -3.55
CA GLU A 112 11.54 2.64 -2.54
C GLU A 112 12.65 1.66 -2.10
N TRP A 113 13.70 1.48 -2.91
CA TRP A 113 14.87 0.71 -2.50
C TRP A 113 15.56 1.28 -1.27
N ASN A 114 15.55 2.61 -1.10
CA ASN A 114 16.11 3.25 0.10
C ASN A 114 15.35 2.81 1.36
N ASN A 115 14.03 2.67 1.28
CA ASN A 115 13.19 2.20 2.38
C ASN A 115 13.45 0.72 2.69
N VAL A 116 13.54 -0.13 1.65
CA VAL A 116 13.87 -1.56 1.77
C VAL A 116 15.24 -1.75 2.44
N CYS A 117 16.28 -1.06 1.98
CA CYS A 117 17.64 -1.18 2.50
C CYS A 117 17.80 -0.65 3.94
N ARG A 118 17.00 0.35 4.32
CA ARG A 118 17.00 0.92 5.68
C ARG A 118 16.37 -0.01 6.71
N ALA A 119 15.49 -0.92 6.29
CA ALA A 119 14.83 -1.84 7.19
C ALA A 119 15.84 -2.76 7.91
N LYS A 120 15.61 -2.98 9.20
CA LYS A 120 16.39 -3.88 10.07
C LYS A 120 15.44 -4.75 10.89
N PRO A 121 15.80 -6.01 11.19
CA PRO A 121 15.01 -6.82 12.09
C PRO A 121 14.89 -6.12 13.45
N GLN A 122 13.67 -6.04 13.97
CA GLN A 122 13.38 -5.43 15.28
C GLN A 122 13.36 -6.45 16.42
N PHE A 123 13.41 -7.75 16.09
CA PHE A 123 13.47 -8.90 16.99
C PHE A 123 14.08 -10.08 16.23
N VAL A 124 14.59 -11.09 16.95
CA VAL A 124 15.17 -12.31 16.35
C VAL A 124 14.07 -13.09 15.61
N GLY A 125 14.35 -13.49 14.37
CA GLY A 125 13.40 -14.14 13.47
C GLY A 125 12.57 -13.17 12.61
N HIS A 126 12.66 -11.85 12.84
CA HIS A 126 12.00 -10.88 11.98
C HIS A 126 12.63 -10.89 10.58
N SER A 127 11.87 -11.31 9.55
CA SER A 127 12.30 -11.39 8.15
C SER A 127 12.41 -10.02 7.46
N GLN A 128 13.33 -9.18 7.91
CA GLN A 128 13.68 -7.90 7.30
C GLN A 128 15.21 -7.68 7.29
N PRO A 129 15.77 -6.96 6.31
CA PRO A 129 15.10 -6.46 5.11
C PRO A 129 14.79 -7.58 4.11
N ARG A 130 13.72 -7.41 3.32
CA ARG A 130 13.45 -8.26 2.14
C ARG A 130 14.11 -7.64 0.91
N LEU A 131 15.39 -7.96 0.72
CA LEU A 131 16.16 -7.47 -0.42
C LEU A 131 15.67 -8.11 -1.74
N PRO A 132 15.82 -7.41 -2.88
CA PRO A 132 15.46 -7.98 -4.17
C PRO A 132 16.30 -9.22 -4.48
N GLY A 133 15.67 -10.17 -5.16
CA GLY A 133 16.35 -11.32 -5.75
C GLY A 133 16.95 -10.97 -7.10
N GLU A 134 16.60 -11.75 -8.12
CA GLU A 134 17.20 -11.72 -9.45
C GLU A 134 17.17 -10.35 -10.15
N LEU A 135 16.06 -9.60 -10.04
CA LEU A 135 15.95 -8.27 -10.65
C LEU A 135 16.86 -7.22 -9.99
N GLY A 136 17.46 -7.53 -8.85
CA GLY A 136 18.27 -6.60 -8.07
C GLY A 136 17.54 -5.29 -7.76
N PHE A 137 18.33 -4.24 -7.54
CA PHE A 137 17.81 -2.88 -7.32
C PHE A 137 17.45 -2.23 -8.67
N TYR A 138 16.43 -2.77 -9.33
CA TYR A 138 16.02 -2.34 -10.66
C TYR A 138 15.56 -0.87 -10.70
N ASP A 139 15.61 -0.29 -11.89
CA ASP A 139 15.16 1.06 -12.19
C ASP A 139 14.06 1.02 -13.27
N LEU A 140 12.86 1.52 -12.94
CA LEU A 140 11.70 1.49 -13.84
C LEU A 140 11.76 2.50 -14.98
N ARG A 141 12.86 3.24 -15.12
CA ARG A 141 13.19 4.00 -16.33
C ARG A 141 13.73 3.12 -17.45
N LEU A 142 14.18 1.92 -17.12
CA LEU A 142 14.74 0.95 -18.06
C LEU A 142 13.66 -0.05 -18.46
N LYS A 143 13.43 -0.12 -19.77
CA LYS A 143 12.41 -0.99 -20.38
C LYS A 143 12.67 -2.46 -20.11
N GLU A 144 13.94 -2.85 -20.10
CA GLU A 144 14.43 -4.21 -19.92
C GLU A 144 13.97 -4.79 -18.57
N ASN A 145 13.90 -3.95 -17.54
CA ASN A 145 13.40 -4.36 -16.22
C ASN A 145 11.90 -4.72 -16.27
N MET A 146 11.09 -3.96 -17.02
CA MET A 146 9.67 -4.29 -17.21
C MET A 146 9.47 -5.55 -18.04
N LEU A 147 10.24 -5.72 -19.12
CA LEU A 147 10.22 -6.94 -19.92
C LEU A 147 10.53 -8.17 -19.06
N ARG A 148 11.57 -8.09 -18.22
CA ARG A 148 11.92 -9.19 -17.31
C ARG A 148 10.85 -9.45 -16.26
N GLN A 149 10.22 -8.40 -15.71
CA GLN A 149 9.09 -8.55 -14.79
C GLN A 149 7.88 -9.21 -15.46
N VAL A 150 7.58 -8.88 -16.72
CA VAL A 150 6.52 -9.50 -17.51
C VAL A 150 6.83 -10.97 -17.77
N GLU A 151 8.07 -11.30 -18.11
CA GLU A 151 8.52 -12.69 -18.29
C GLU A 151 8.32 -13.51 -17.02
N LEU A 152 8.81 -13.02 -15.87
CA LEU A 152 8.59 -13.65 -14.57
C LEU A 152 7.10 -13.79 -14.25
N ALA A 153 6.30 -12.76 -14.52
CA ALA A 153 4.86 -12.79 -14.30
C ALA A 153 4.17 -13.89 -15.11
N LYS A 154 4.58 -14.08 -16.38
CA LYS A 154 4.09 -15.16 -17.26
C LYS A 154 4.54 -16.54 -16.76
N ASN A 155 5.78 -16.68 -16.30
CA ASN A 155 6.32 -17.96 -15.79
C ASN A 155 5.57 -18.44 -14.55
N TYR A 156 5.15 -17.52 -13.68
CA TYR A 156 4.49 -17.85 -12.40
C TYR A 156 2.97 -17.60 -12.37
N GLY A 157 2.34 -17.40 -13.53
CA GLY A 157 0.88 -17.37 -13.63
C GLY A 157 0.22 -16.08 -13.12
N VAL A 158 0.95 -14.98 -13.04
CA VAL A 158 0.35 -13.64 -12.89
C VAL A 158 -0.30 -13.27 -14.23
N TYR A 159 -1.57 -12.86 -14.18
CA TYR A 159 -2.36 -12.53 -15.36
C TYR A 159 -2.07 -11.11 -15.88
N GLY A 160 -1.84 -10.16 -14.97
CA GLY A 160 -1.64 -8.77 -15.34
C GLY A 160 -1.21 -7.90 -14.17
N PHE A 161 -0.87 -6.66 -14.48
CA PHE A 161 -0.48 -5.65 -13.50
C PHE A 161 -1.56 -4.60 -13.28
N SER A 162 -1.85 -4.26 -12.03
CA SER A 162 -2.67 -3.09 -11.69
C SER A 162 -1.76 -1.96 -11.26
N PHE A 163 -1.45 -1.04 -12.18
CA PHE A 163 -0.59 0.10 -11.88
C PHE A 163 -1.25 1.03 -10.87
N TYR A 164 -0.51 1.42 -9.85
CA TYR A 164 -0.91 2.57 -9.05
C TYR A 164 -0.89 3.81 -9.93
N TYR A 165 -2.03 4.49 -9.98
CA TYR A 165 -2.22 5.69 -10.76
C TYR A 165 -2.36 6.87 -9.80
N TYR A 166 -1.39 7.78 -9.83
CA TYR A 166 -1.34 8.95 -8.97
C TYR A 166 -1.72 10.18 -9.77
N TRP A 167 -2.94 10.66 -9.54
CA TRP A 167 -3.52 11.81 -10.20
C TRP A 167 -4.14 12.73 -9.16
N PHE A 168 -3.76 14.00 -9.21
CA PHE A 168 -4.08 15.05 -8.25
C PHE A 168 -4.59 16.30 -8.98
N ASP A 169 -5.85 16.26 -9.41
CA ASP A 169 -6.54 17.42 -10.01
C ASP A 169 -5.83 18.02 -11.24
N GLY A 170 -5.45 17.14 -12.18
CA GLY A 170 -4.76 17.50 -13.42
C GLY A 170 -3.25 17.29 -13.38
N ALA A 171 -2.64 17.17 -12.21
CA ALA A 171 -1.25 16.75 -12.07
C ALA A 171 -1.13 15.23 -11.95
N ARG A 172 -0.12 14.63 -12.59
CA ARG A 172 0.27 13.23 -12.37
C ARG A 172 1.63 13.17 -11.67
N LEU A 173 1.82 12.13 -10.87
CA LEU A 173 3.11 11.79 -10.25
C LEU A 173 3.46 10.33 -10.53
N LEU A 174 4.76 10.01 -10.51
CA LEU A 174 5.29 8.66 -10.74
C LEU A 174 4.79 8.03 -12.05
N GLU A 175 4.52 8.87 -13.05
CA GLU A 175 3.87 8.50 -14.30
C GLU A 175 4.82 7.83 -15.29
N ARG A 176 6.12 8.14 -15.20
CA ARG A 176 7.12 7.72 -16.17
C ARG A 176 7.13 6.21 -16.46
N PRO A 177 7.03 5.30 -15.47
CA PRO A 177 6.95 3.87 -15.73
C PRO A 177 5.70 3.48 -16.53
N LEU A 178 4.54 4.04 -16.20
CA LEU A 178 3.31 3.76 -16.94
C LEU A 178 3.39 4.32 -18.37
N ASP A 179 3.93 5.51 -18.56
CA ASP A 179 4.11 6.10 -19.89
C ASP A 179 5.10 5.30 -20.75
N LEU A 180 6.17 4.78 -20.14
CA LEU A 180 7.10 3.85 -20.78
C LEU A 180 6.37 2.57 -21.21
N PHE A 181 5.54 1.99 -20.34
CA PHE A 181 4.73 0.82 -20.64
C PHE A 181 3.76 1.05 -21.82
N MET A 182 3.13 2.22 -21.86
CA MET A 182 2.20 2.59 -22.93
C MET A 182 2.89 2.84 -24.26
N SER A 183 4.05 3.51 -24.24
CA SER A 183 4.81 3.83 -25.45
C SER A 183 5.54 2.63 -26.07
N ASN A 184 5.57 1.48 -25.38
CA ASN A 184 6.25 0.26 -25.83
C ASN A 184 5.26 -0.92 -25.94
N PRO A 185 4.55 -1.06 -27.08
CA PRO A 185 3.62 -2.16 -27.32
C PRO A 185 4.23 -3.56 -27.26
N ASP A 186 5.56 -3.68 -27.42
CA ASP A 186 6.28 -4.94 -27.27
C ASP A 186 6.36 -5.43 -25.83
N ILE A 187 6.07 -4.57 -24.84
CA ILE A 187 5.73 -5.01 -23.47
C ILE A 187 4.29 -5.54 -23.50
N ASP A 188 4.13 -6.72 -24.09
CA ASP A 188 2.82 -7.37 -24.27
C ASP A 188 2.39 -8.09 -22.98
N PHE A 189 1.71 -7.36 -22.11
CA PHE A 189 1.15 -7.87 -20.86
C PHE A 189 -0.14 -7.16 -20.46
N PRO A 190 -1.15 -7.87 -19.96
CA PRO A 190 -2.39 -7.24 -19.51
C PRO A 190 -2.18 -6.28 -18.34
N PHE A 191 -2.89 -5.15 -18.35
CA PHE A 191 -2.82 -4.20 -17.24
C PHE A 191 -4.15 -3.49 -16.92
N SER A 192 -4.28 -2.98 -15.71
CA SER A 192 -5.37 -2.10 -15.26
C SER A 192 -4.82 -0.97 -14.38
N LEU A 193 -5.66 -0.04 -13.96
CA LEU A 193 -5.27 1.04 -13.05
C LEU A 193 -5.95 0.91 -11.68
N CYS A 194 -5.21 1.28 -10.64
CA CYS A 194 -5.70 1.52 -9.30
C CYS A 194 -5.42 2.96 -8.90
N TRP A 195 -6.47 3.77 -8.78
CA TRP A 195 -6.33 5.16 -8.38
C TRP A 195 -6.04 5.27 -6.88
N ALA A 196 -4.85 5.74 -6.54
CA ALA A 196 -4.44 6.06 -5.18
C ALA A 196 -4.95 7.47 -4.80
N ASN A 197 -6.25 7.60 -4.57
CA ASN A 197 -6.93 8.88 -4.37
C ASN A 197 -6.83 9.46 -2.95
N GLU A 198 -5.67 9.32 -2.32
CA GLU A 198 -5.36 9.92 -1.02
C GLU A 198 -4.29 10.99 -1.14
N SER A 199 -4.39 12.04 -0.31
CA SER A 199 -3.34 13.05 -0.21
C SER A 199 -2.03 12.42 0.24
N TRP A 200 -0.92 12.84 -0.36
CA TRP A 200 0.41 12.43 0.08
C TRP A 200 0.88 13.31 1.22
N THR A 201 1.41 12.68 2.27
CA THR A 201 1.95 13.36 3.45
C THR A 201 3.34 12.83 3.76
N HIS A 202 4.13 13.59 4.50
CA HIS A 202 5.51 13.21 4.86
C HIS A 202 5.64 11.91 5.66
N ARG A 203 4.54 11.36 6.22
CA ARG A 203 4.52 10.05 6.88
C ARG A 203 3.56 9.11 6.17
N PHE A 204 3.98 7.85 6.03
CA PHE A 204 3.22 6.79 5.37
C PHE A 204 1.85 6.50 6.02
N ASP A 205 1.64 6.89 7.27
CA ASP A 205 0.40 6.63 8.03
C ASP A 205 -0.57 7.82 8.07
N GLY A 206 -0.27 8.93 7.40
CA GLY A 206 -1.14 10.12 7.38
C GLY A 206 -1.27 10.82 8.74
N THR A 207 -0.39 10.53 9.71
CA THR A 207 -0.54 11.03 11.09
C THR A 207 0.15 12.37 11.40
N CYS A 208 0.90 12.96 10.46
CA CYS A 208 1.48 14.32 10.60
C CYS A 208 1.09 15.23 9.43
N GLY A 209 0.89 16.53 9.72
CA GLY A 209 0.10 17.47 8.93
C GLY A 209 0.76 18.15 7.72
N GLU A 210 2.00 17.82 7.35
CA GLU A 210 2.60 18.38 6.13
C GLU A 210 2.22 17.54 4.91
N ILE A 211 1.26 18.09 4.16
CA ILE A 211 0.78 17.53 2.90
C ILE A 211 1.79 17.90 1.80
N LEU A 212 2.38 16.88 1.18
CA LEU A 212 3.30 17.01 0.04
C LEU A 212 2.53 17.29 -1.26
N MET A 213 1.46 16.51 -1.47
CA MET A 213 0.55 16.68 -2.59
C MET A 213 -0.88 16.46 -2.11
N LYS A 214 -1.70 17.50 -2.22
CA LYS A 214 -3.09 17.47 -1.74
C LYS A 214 -3.99 16.85 -2.80
N GLN A 215 -4.78 15.86 -2.42
CA GLN A 215 -5.90 15.41 -3.24
C GLN A 215 -7.08 16.37 -3.08
N SER A 216 -7.64 16.79 -4.22
CA SER A 216 -8.86 17.63 -4.28
C SER A 216 -10.02 16.91 -3.60
N ASP A 217 -10.88 17.65 -2.91
CA ASP A 217 -12.10 17.16 -2.26
C ASP A 217 -13.37 17.57 -3.04
N SER A 218 -13.20 18.17 -4.22
CA SER A 218 -14.31 18.65 -5.05
C SER A 218 -14.91 17.54 -5.91
N VAL A 219 -16.24 17.57 -6.06
CA VAL A 219 -16.96 16.67 -6.99
C VAL A 219 -16.46 16.84 -8.42
N ASP A 220 -16.15 18.07 -8.83
CA ASP A 220 -15.70 18.37 -10.19
C ASP A 220 -14.34 17.75 -10.50
N SER A 221 -13.36 17.82 -9.57
CA SER A 221 -12.07 17.16 -9.73
C SER A 221 -12.22 15.64 -9.83
N TYR A 222 -13.04 15.04 -8.97
CA TYR A 222 -13.33 13.61 -9.05
C TYR A 222 -14.04 13.23 -10.35
N LYS A 223 -14.85 14.11 -10.94
CA LYS A 223 -15.46 13.88 -12.25
C LYS A 223 -14.45 13.97 -13.39
N THR A 224 -13.54 14.94 -13.38
CA THR A 224 -12.52 15.11 -14.44
C THR A 224 -11.45 14.02 -14.41
N PHE A 225 -11.22 13.39 -13.26
CA PHE A 225 -10.28 12.26 -13.13
C PHE A 225 -10.43 11.21 -14.25
N ILE A 226 -11.66 10.82 -14.59
CA ILE A 226 -11.93 9.75 -15.56
C ILE A 226 -11.39 10.07 -16.96
N GLU A 227 -11.36 11.36 -17.33
CA GLU A 227 -10.83 11.80 -18.62
C GLU A 227 -9.35 11.47 -18.78
N SER A 228 -8.60 11.48 -17.66
CA SER A 228 -7.21 11.07 -17.65
C SER A 228 -7.01 9.56 -17.81
N VAL A 229 -8.02 8.74 -17.48
CA VAL A 229 -7.94 7.27 -17.50
C VAL A 229 -8.40 6.68 -18.82
N ILE A 230 -9.37 7.32 -19.50
CA ILE A 230 -9.96 6.85 -20.76
C ILE A 230 -8.92 6.45 -21.82
N PRO A 231 -7.83 7.21 -22.06
CA PRO A 231 -6.82 6.82 -23.04
C PRO A 231 -6.19 5.45 -22.77
N TYR A 232 -6.01 5.07 -21.50
CA TYR A 232 -5.47 3.76 -21.13
C TYR A 232 -6.49 2.65 -21.37
N MET A 233 -7.78 2.91 -21.11
CA MET A 233 -8.86 1.93 -21.32
C MET A 233 -9.06 1.55 -22.79
N GLN A 234 -8.56 2.37 -23.72
CA GLN A 234 -8.58 2.11 -25.16
C GLN A 234 -7.47 1.17 -25.62
N ASP A 235 -6.42 0.95 -24.81
CA ASP A 235 -5.33 0.04 -25.15
C ASP A 235 -5.83 -1.42 -25.19
N PRO A 236 -5.47 -2.20 -26.21
CA PRO A 236 -5.91 -3.59 -26.34
C PRO A 236 -5.44 -4.49 -25.19
N ARG A 237 -4.35 -4.14 -24.49
CA ARG A 237 -3.83 -4.85 -23.32
C ARG A 237 -4.60 -4.51 -22.04
N TYR A 238 -5.52 -3.54 -22.06
CA TYR A 238 -6.27 -3.14 -20.86
C TYR A 238 -7.21 -4.26 -20.41
N ILE A 239 -7.15 -4.61 -19.12
CA ILE A 239 -7.91 -5.71 -18.53
C ILE A 239 -9.40 -5.36 -18.54
N LYS A 240 -10.21 -6.31 -19.00
CA LYS A 240 -11.66 -6.22 -19.04
C LYS A 240 -12.31 -7.35 -18.25
N VAL A 241 -13.38 -7.05 -17.52
CA VAL A 241 -14.24 -8.00 -16.81
C VAL A 241 -15.61 -7.98 -17.47
N GLY A 242 -16.04 -9.09 -18.07
CA GLY A 242 -17.30 -9.14 -18.84
C GLY A 242 -17.34 -8.12 -19.99
N GLY A 243 -16.20 -7.84 -20.62
CA GLY A 243 -16.08 -6.83 -21.69
C GLY A 243 -15.90 -5.38 -21.21
N LYS A 244 -16.04 -5.11 -19.91
CA LYS A 244 -15.93 -3.76 -19.32
C LYS A 244 -14.51 -3.47 -18.81
N PRO A 245 -13.88 -2.33 -19.14
CA PRO A 245 -12.56 -1.95 -18.61
C PRO A 245 -12.54 -1.91 -17.08
N LEU A 246 -11.54 -2.55 -16.47
CA LEU A 246 -11.38 -2.63 -15.01
C LEU A 246 -10.69 -1.38 -14.44
N LEU A 247 -11.34 -0.70 -13.48
CA LEU A 247 -10.77 0.41 -12.73
C LEU A 247 -10.95 0.20 -11.22
N THR A 248 -9.86 0.27 -10.47
CA THR A 248 -9.88 0.16 -9.00
C THR A 248 -9.73 1.52 -8.34
N VAL A 249 -10.47 1.77 -7.25
CA VAL A 249 -10.35 2.98 -6.43
C VAL A 249 -9.92 2.62 -5.01
N TYR A 250 -8.82 3.21 -4.54
CA TYR A 250 -8.18 2.85 -3.27
C TYR A 250 -8.89 3.37 -2.02
N ARG A 251 -9.43 4.60 -2.08
CA ARG A 251 -10.22 5.23 -1.00
C ARG A 251 -11.62 5.60 -1.49
N PRO A 252 -12.54 4.63 -1.65
CA PRO A 252 -13.93 4.95 -1.99
C PRO A 252 -14.57 5.96 -1.05
N SER A 253 -14.20 5.98 0.24
CA SER A 253 -14.75 6.91 1.23
C SER A 253 -14.40 8.38 0.98
N PHE A 254 -13.39 8.66 0.15
CA PHE A 254 -12.95 10.03 -0.15
C PHE A 254 -13.65 10.62 -1.37
N ILE A 255 -14.43 9.83 -2.12
CA ILE A 255 -15.17 10.32 -3.28
C ILE A 255 -16.39 11.12 -2.79
N PRO A 256 -16.44 12.45 -3.00
CA PRO A 256 -17.62 13.24 -2.67
C PRO A 256 -18.76 12.89 -3.63
N ASP A 257 -20.00 12.79 -3.12
CA ASP A 257 -21.17 12.41 -3.92
C ASP A 257 -20.91 11.19 -4.82
N CYS A 258 -20.41 10.12 -4.18
CA CYS A 258 -19.86 8.95 -4.87
C CYS A 258 -20.77 8.41 -5.99
N LYS A 259 -22.07 8.23 -5.74
CA LYS A 259 -23.04 7.75 -6.74
C LYS A 259 -23.03 8.59 -8.01
N ASN A 260 -23.06 9.92 -7.88
CA ASN A 260 -23.07 10.85 -9.00
C ASN A 260 -21.73 10.85 -9.74
N VAL A 261 -20.61 10.79 -9.01
CA VAL A 261 -19.27 10.70 -9.60
C VAL A 261 -19.12 9.41 -10.42
N LEU A 262 -19.46 8.26 -9.84
CA LEU A 262 -19.36 6.97 -10.53
C LEU A 262 -20.27 6.92 -11.77
N GLN A 263 -21.49 7.46 -11.67
CA GLN A 263 -22.39 7.56 -12.81
C GLN A 263 -21.82 8.47 -13.91
N HIS A 264 -21.19 9.58 -13.53
CA HIS A 264 -20.52 10.47 -14.47
C HIS A 264 -19.39 9.75 -15.21
N TRP A 265 -18.58 8.96 -14.50
CA TRP A 265 -17.51 8.16 -15.11
C TRP A 265 -18.05 7.20 -16.16
N ARG A 266 -19.12 6.45 -15.82
CA ARG A 266 -19.78 5.54 -16.78
C ARG A 266 -20.26 6.29 -18.03
N ASN A 267 -20.89 7.45 -17.86
CA ASN A 267 -21.38 8.24 -18.98
C ASN A 267 -20.22 8.69 -19.88
N LYS A 268 -19.14 9.22 -19.29
CA LYS A 268 -17.95 9.68 -20.02
C LYS A 268 -17.24 8.55 -20.77
N CYS A 269 -17.13 7.38 -20.16
CA CYS A 269 -16.58 6.20 -20.80
C CYS A 269 -17.43 5.72 -21.99
N ASN A 270 -18.76 5.75 -21.87
CA ASN A 270 -19.65 5.46 -23.00
C ASN A 270 -19.53 6.50 -24.12
N GLU A 271 -19.52 7.80 -23.78
CA GLU A 271 -19.32 8.90 -24.73
C GLU A 271 -18.00 8.78 -25.51
N ALA A 272 -16.94 8.32 -24.85
CA ALA A 272 -15.61 8.12 -25.45
C ALA A 272 -15.46 6.79 -26.22
N GLY A 273 -16.51 5.97 -26.31
CA GLY A 273 -16.51 4.72 -27.05
C GLY A 273 -15.78 3.55 -26.37
N VAL A 274 -15.36 3.69 -25.10
CA VAL A 274 -14.78 2.56 -24.34
C VAL A 274 -15.87 1.63 -23.76
N GLY A 275 -17.12 2.09 -23.74
CA GLY A 275 -18.27 1.38 -23.19
C GLY A 275 -18.43 1.56 -21.68
N ASP A 276 -19.22 0.70 -21.07
CA ASP A 276 -19.37 0.67 -19.61
C ASP A 276 -18.11 0.10 -18.93
N ILE A 277 -17.85 0.53 -17.70
CA ILE A 277 -16.64 0.21 -16.93
C ILE A 277 -16.94 -0.78 -15.79
N HIS A 278 -15.94 -1.51 -15.31
CA HIS A 278 -16.05 -2.36 -14.13
C HIS A 278 -15.30 -1.71 -12.97
N LEU A 279 -16.05 -1.17 -12.01
CA LEU A 279 -15.53 -0.40 -10.89
C LEU A 279 -15.33 -1.30 -9.66
N VAL A 280 -14.10 -1.34 -9.17
CA VAL A 280 -13.74 -2.04 -7.94
C VAL A 280 -13.39 -1.03 -6.85
N GLY A 281 -14.09 -1.09 -5.73
CA GLY A 281 -13.74 -0.30 -4.55
C GLY A 281 -12.91 -1.11 -3.57
N VAL A 282 -11.81 -0.54 -3.05
CA VAL A 282 -11.07 -1.16 -1.95
C VAL A 282 -11.87 -1.01 -0.65
N LYS A 283 -12.11 -2.13 0.05
CA LYS A 283 -12.82 -2.14 1.33
C LYS A 283 -11.92 -1.59 2.44
N GLU A 284 -12.30 -0.43 2.96
CA GLU A 284 -11.57 0.22 4.05
C GLU A 284 -12.01 -0.30 5.41
N HIS A 285 -11.04 -0.61 6.27
CA HIS A 285 -11.26 -1.18 7.61
C HIS A 285 -12.12 -0.30 8.54
N THR A 286 -12.10 1.02 8.36
CA THR A 286 -12.84 2.00 9.18
C THR A 286 -14.15 2.46 8.56
N TRP A 287 -14.48 1.99 7.35
CA TRP A 287 -15.63 2.48 6.59
C TRP A 287 -16.64 1.36 6.30
N GLU A 288 -17.69 1.32 7.11
CA GLU A 288 -18.76 0.32 7.01
C GLU A 288 -19.86 0.80 6.07
N HIS A 289 -19.56 0.78 4.78
CA HIS A 289 -20.55 0.94 3.71
C HIS A 289 -20.53 -0.28 2.79
N ASP A 290 -21.69 -0.53 2.18
CA ASP A 290 -21.84 -1.48 1.08
C ASP A 290 -21.45 -0.77 -0.23
N LEU A 291 -20.28 -1.13 -0.75
CA LEU A 291 -19.73 -0.56 -1.98
C LEU A 291 -20.61 -0.84 -3.19
N LEU A 292 -21.27 -2.01 -3.23
CA LEU A 292 -22.15 -2.38 -4.34
C LEU A 292 -23.40 -1.49 -4.35
N ALA A 293 -24.00 -1.24 -3.18
CA ALA A 293 -25.14 -0.33 -3.03
C ALA A 293 -24.80 1.15 -3.36
N ILE A 294 -23.52 1.51 -3.37
CA ILE A 294 -23.01 2.84 -3.73
C ILE A 294 -22.73 2.96 -5.24
N GLY A 295 -22.64 1.85 -5.98
CA GLY A 295 -22.50 1.85 -7.45
C GLY A 295 -21.19 1.25 -7.97
N PHE A 296 -20.37 0.67 -7.09
CA PHE A 296 -19.26 -0.20 -7.51
C PHE A 296 -19.81 -1.56 -7.99
N ASP A 297 -19.09 -2.22 -8.89
CA ASP A 297 -19.46 -3.55 -9.41
C ASP A 297 -18.87 -4.68 -8.57
N ALA A 298 -17.75 -4.42 -7.89
CA ALA A 298 -17.10 -5.36 -6.99
C ALA A 298 -16.32 -4.62 -5.90
N GLN A 299 -15.84 -5.40 -4.92
CA GLN A 299 -14.94 -4.92 -3.87
C GLN A 299 -13.67 -5.76 -3.82
N SER A 300 -12.56 -5.13 -3.48
CA SER A 300 -11.31 -5.82 -3.15
C SER A 300 -10.92 -5.57 -1.70
N GLU A 301 -10.21 -6.53 -1.11
CA GLU A 301 -9.60 -6.34 0.20
C GLU A 301 -8.15 -5.89 0.02
N PHE A 302 -7.73 -4.93 0.85
CA PHE A 302 -6.33 -4.52 0.93
C PHE A 302 -5.78 -4.88 2.32
N HIS A 303 -5.04 -5.98 2.36
CA HIS A 303 -4.42 -6.47 3.59
C HIS A 303 -3.21 -5.61 3.98
N PRO A 304 -2.88 -5.52 5.28
CA PRO A 304 -3.51 -6.22 6.41
C PRO A 304 -4.75 -5.53 6.99
N GLY A 305 -5.24 -4.43 6.40
CA GLY A 305 -6.32 -3.61 6.96
C GLY A 305 -7.57 -4.40 7.37
N THR A 306 -8.06 -5.27 6.49
CA THR A 306 -9.24 -6.13 6.75
C THR A 306 -8.96 -7.28 7.72
N LEU A 307 -7.70 -7.69 7.88
CA LEU A 307 -7.28 -8.78 8.77
C LEU A 307 -7.03 -8.30 10.20
N PHE A 308 -6.75 -7.02 10.44
CA PHE A 308 -6.39 -6.52 11.77
C PHE A 308 -7.39 -6.89 12.88
N LYS A 309 -8.69 -6.96 12.56
CA LYS A 309 -9.75 -7.36 13.51
C LYS A 309 -9.72 -8.85 13.89
N HIS A 310 -9.03 -9.67 13.11
CA HIS A 310 -8.89 -11.12 13.29
C HIS A 310 -7.52 -11.52 13.84
N CYS A 311 -6.54 -10.61 13.84
CA CYS A 311 -5.22 -10.90 14.36
C CYS A 311 -5.16 -10.74 15.89
N SER A 312 -4.32 -11.56 16.53
CA SER A 312 -3.97 -11.42 17.95
C SER A 312 -2.72 -10.56 18.12
N ASP A 313 -2.74 -9.66 19.12
CA ASP A 313 -1.58 -8.83 19.48
C ASP A 313 -0.60 -9.64 20.33
N ILE A 314 0.53 -10.02 19.72
CA ILE A 314 1.60 -10.77 20.36
C ILE A 314 2.80 -9.89 20.73
N THR A 315 2.68 -8.56 20.64
CA THR A 315 3.77 -7.60 20.87
C THR A 315 4.45 -7.82 22.23
N HIS A 316 3.67 -8.13 23.26
CA HIS A 316 4.18 -8.38 24.62
C HIS A 316 4.96 -9.69 24.75
N SER A 317 4.78 -10.63 23.81
CA SER A 317 5.49 -11.91 23.76
C SER A 317 6.80 -11.84 22.96
N ILE A 318 7.09 -10.69 22.32
CA ILE A 318 8.28 -10.50 21.51
C ILE A 318 9.35 -9.74 22.29
N LYS A 319 10.56 -10.29 22.35
CA LYS A 319 11.73 -9.57 22.87
C LYS A 319 12.35 -8.73 21.76
N PHE A 320 12.07 -7.42 21.80
CA PHE A 320 12.60 -6.46 20.83
C PHE A 320 14.07 -6.13 21.08
N VAL A 321 14.81 -5.96 19.99
CA VAL A 321 16.22 -5.55 19.98
C VAL A 321 16.35 -4.06 20.27
N GLN A 322 15.42 -3.25 19.75
CA GLN A 322 15.31 -1.82 20.03
C GLN A 322 14.34 -1.60 21.21
N PRO A 323 14.80 -1.17 22.41
CA PRO A 323 13.92 -0.96 23.56
C PRO A 323 12.87 0.13 23.35
N LYS A 324 13.08 1.01 22.36
CA LYS A 324 12.16 2.08 21.97
C LYS A 324 11.27 1.70 20.77
N PHE A 325 11.16 0.42 20.42
CA PHE A 325 10.25 0.01 19.35
C PHE A 325 8.80 0.32 19.75
N GLU A 326 8.09 1.08 18.91
CA GLU A 326 6.69 1.50 19.15
C GLU A 326 5.69 0.82 18.19
N GLY A 327 6.15 -0.15 17.40
CA GLY A 327 5.30 -0.90 16.48
C GLY A 327 4.51 -2.02 17.14
N LEU A 328 3.60 -2.60 16.36
CA LEU A 328 2.71 -3.70 16.74
C LEU A 328 3.12 -4.98 16.02
N VAL A 329 3.16 -6.11 16.72
CA VAL A 329 3.34 -7.44 16.13
C VAL A 329 2.05 -8.22 16.27
N LEU A 330 1.48 -8.58 15.12
CA LEU A 330 0.20 -9.26 15.01
C LEU A 330 0.40 -10.68 14.48
N ASN A 331 -0.28 -11.65 15.09
CA ASN A 331 -0.36 -13.01 14.57
C ASN A 331 -1.72 -13.22 13.88
N SER A 332 -1.70 -13.54 12.59
CA SER A 332 -2.89 -13.84 11.78
C SER A 332 -3.38 -15.29 11.92
N CYS A 333 -2.58 -16.18 12.51
CA CYS A 333 -2.91 -17.58 12.75
C CYS A 333 -3.61 -17.75 14.12
N ALA A 334 -4.68 -16.99 14.37
CA ALA A 334 -5.53 -17.27 15.52
C ALA A 334 -6.46 -18.45 15.16
N GLU A 335 -6.23 -19.59 15.81
CA GLU A 335 -7.17 -20.73 15.86
C GLU A 335 -8.50 -20.35 16.53
#